data_AF-A0A1S9TQ52-F1
#
_entry.id   AF-A0A1S9TQ52-F1
#
_cell.length_a   1.000
_cell.length_b   1.000
_cell.length_c   1.000
_cell.angle_alpha   90.00
_cell.angle_beta   90.00
_cell.angle_gamma   90.00
#
_symmetry.space_group_name_H-M   'P 1'
#
loop_
_entity.id
_entity.type
_entity.pdbx_description
1 polymer ?
#
loop_
_entity_poly.entity_id
_entity_poly.type
_entity_poly.pdbx_seq_one_letter_code
_entity_poly.pdbx_strand_id
1 'polypeptide(L)' 'MRPFKHMRTIYLITVPIIALLSLFFPQPLGDRILTFFFVLVFGGLAIGFTYIMKFFGKTKDKKE' A
#
# COMPACT_ATOMS: atom_id res chain seq x y z
N MET A 1 -16.75 -15.67 -8.39
CA MET A 1 -16.23 -14.41 -7.77
C MET A 1 -14.72 -14.56 -7.56
N ARG A 2 -13.88 -13.67 -8.11
CA ARG A 2 -12.41 -13.84 -8.12
C ARG A 2 -11.77 -13.31 -6.82
N PRO A 3 -11.27 -14.16 -5.91
CA PRO A 3 -10.71 -13.75 -4.61
C PRO A 3 -9.54 -12.76 -4.73
N PHE A 4 -8.78 -12.84 -5.82
CA PHE A 4 -7.68 -11.92 -6.14
C PHE A 4 -8.08 -10.45 -6.31
N LYS A 5 -9.32 -10.16 -6.71
CA LYS A 5 -9.78 -8.77 -6.85
C LYS A 5 -10.07 -8.15 -5.48
N HIS A 6 -10.54 -8.97 -4.54
CA HIS A 6 -10.92 -8.53 -3.21
C HIS A 6 -9.72 -8.30 -2.29
N MET A 7 -8.73 -9.20 -2.29
CA MET A 7 -7.47 -9.00 -1.54
C MET A 7 -6.76 -7.69 -1.93
N ARG A 8 -6.80 -7.32 -3.21
CA ARG A 8 -6.19 -6.08 -3.70
C ARG A 8 -6.93 -4.84 -3.23
N THR A 9 -8.27 -4.88 -3.22
CA THR A 9 -9.11 -3.81 -2.69
C THR A 9 -8.92 -3.64 -1.18
N ILE A 10 -8.82 -4.74 -0.44
CA ILE A 10 -8.54 -4.71 1.00
C ILE A 10 -7.18 -4.06 1.24
N TYR A 11 -6.12 -4.46 0.53
CA TYR A 11 -4.80 -3.81 0.65
C TYR A 11 -4.82 -2.31 0.31
N LEU A 12 -5.54 -1.91 -0.74
CA LEU A 12 -5.68 -0.51 -1.15
C LEU A 12 -6.40 0.35 -0.11
N ILE A 13 -7.27 -0.24 0.71
CA ILE A 13 -8.04 0.46 1.75
C ILE A 13 -7.30 0.41 3.09
N THR A 14 -6.65 -0.70 3.42
CA THR A 14 -5.92 -0.89 4.68
C THR A 14 -4.70 0.04 4.79
N VAL A 15 -3.98 0.27 3.69
CA VAL A 15 -2.82 1.18 3.66
C VAL A 15 -3.17 2.63 4.07
N PRO A 16 -4.16 3.30 3.46
CA PRO A 16 -4.55 4.65 3.89
C PRO A 16 -5.16 4.67 5.30
N ILE A 17 -5.83 3.60 5.74
CA ILE A 17 -6.32 3.49 7.12
C ILE A 17 -5.16 3.46 8.12
N ILE A 18 -4.10 2.68 7.85
CA ILE A 18 -2.90 2.63 8.70
C ILE A 18 -2.18 3.99 8.71
N ALA A 19 -2.15 4.68 7.56
CA ALA A 19 -1.61 6.04 7.47
C ALA A 19 -2.39 7.05 8.33
N LEU A 20 -3.73 6.98 8.28
CA LEU A 20 -4.60 7.82 9.11
C LEU A 20 -4.49 7.47 10.60
N LEU A 21 -4.36 6.20 10.96
CA LEU A 21 -4.15 5.76 12.34
C LEU A 21 -2.80 6.22 12.89
N SER A 22 -1.75 6.23 12.06
CA SER A 22 -0.44 6.78 12.44
C SER A 22 -0.50 8.27 12.78
N LEU A 23 -1.44 9.02 12.19
CA LEU A 23 -1.69 10.41 12.55
C LEU A 23 -2.27 10.52 13.97
N PHE A 24 -2.99 9.53 14.50
CA PHE A 24 -3.54 9.60 15.86
C PHE A 24 -2.56 9.15 16.95
N PHE A 25 -1.35 8.72 16.60
CA PHE A 25 -0.33 8.38 17.60
C PHE A 25 0.19 9.65 18.31
N PRO A 26 0.37 9.62 19.64
CA PRO A 26 0.89 10.74 20.41
C PRO A 26 2.40 10.86 20.18
N GLN A 27 2.78 11.52 19.09
CA GLN A 27 4.16 11.84 18.73
C GLN A 27 4.39 13.36 18.71
N PRO A 28 5.62 13.82 19.00
CA PRO A 28 6.01 15.22 18.82
C PRO A 28 5.69 15.70 17.40
N LEU A 29 5.32 16.98 17.24
CA LEU A 29 4.87 17.54 15.95
C LEU A 29 5.84 17.28 14.78
N GLY A 30 7.17 17.33 15.03
CA GLY A 30 8.19 17.04 14.02
C GLY A 30 8.21 15.56 13.59
N ASP A 31 8.15 14.64 14.57
CA ASP A 31 8.14 13.20 14.29
C ASP A 31 6.84 12.75 13.63
N ARG A 32 5.72 13.42 13.92
CA ARG A 32 4.41 13.15 13.31
C ARG A 32 4.41 13.45 11.80
N ILE A 33 5.06 14.55 11.39
CA ILE A 33 5.22 14.90 9.96
C ILE A 33 6.14 13.89 9.27
N LEU A 34 7.27 13.55 9.90
CA LEU A 34 8.21 12.57 9.34
C LEU A 34 7.55 11.20 9.16
N THR A 35 6.80 10.73 10.17
CA THR A 35 6.07 9.47 10.13
C THR A 35 4.98 9.49 9.05
N PHE A 36 4.27 10.61 8.89
CA PHE A 36 3.28 10.77 7.83
C PHE A 36 3.91 10.60 6.44
N PHE A 37 5.02 11.29 6.16
CA PHE A 37 5.74 11.14 4.89
C PHE A 37 6.29 9.72 4.71
N PHE A 38 6.78 9.10 5.78
CA PHE A 38 7.29 7.75 5.73
C PHE A 38 6.20 6.75 5.35
N VAL A 39 5.02 6.83 5.98
CA VAL A 39 3.89 5.96 5.67
C VAL A 39 3.32 6.25 4.28
N LEU A 40 3.30 7.52 3.84
CA LEU A 40 2.85 7.89 2.50
C LEU A 40 3.77 7.29 1.41
N VAL A 41 5.08 7.42 1.58
CA VAL A 41 6.08 6.90 0.62
C VAL A 41 6.12 5.38 0.64
N PHE A 42 6.23 4.75 1.81
CA PHE A 42 6.28 3.29 1.91
C PHE A 42 4.95 2.62 1.56
N GLY A 43 3.82 3.22 1.96
CA GLY A 43 2.48 2.75 1.60
C GLY A 43 2.23 2.85 0.09
N GLY A 44 2.60 3.97 -0.52
CA GLY A 44 2.54 4.16 -1.97
C GLY A 44 3.46 3.20 -2.74
N LEU A 45 4.69 2.99 -2.25
CA LEU A 45 5.63 2.03 -2.82
C LEU A 45 5.09 0.61 -2.74
N ALA A 46 4.52 0.17 -1.62
CA ALA A 46 3.95 -1.17 -1.48
C ALA A 46 2.79 -1.42 -2.47
N ILE A 47 1.92 -0.44 -2.68
CA ILE A 47 0.84 -0.52 -3.67
C ILE A 47 1.41 -0.56 -5.10
N GLY A 48 2.37 0.31 -5.39
CA GLY A 48 3.06 0.36 -6.68
C GLY A 48 3.77 -0.96 -7.00
N PHE A 49 4.49 -1.52 -6.02
CA PHE A 49 5.20 -2.79 -6.13
C PHE A 49 4.23 -3.95 -6.38
N THR A 50 3.10 -3.97 -5.67
CA THR A 50 2.03 -4.96 -5.90
C THR A 50 1.46 -4.84 -7.33
N TYR A 51 1.39 -3.63 -7.88
CA TYR A 51 0.98 -3.41 -9.26
C TYR A 51 2.01 -3.90 -10.27
N ILE A 52 3.30 -3.62 -10.04
CA ILE A 52 4.43 -4.05 -10.87
C ILE A 52 4.56 -5.58 -10.86
N MET A 53 4.53 -6.21 -9.68
CA MET A 53 4.55 -7.67 -9.57
C MET A 53 3.38 -8.32 -10.31
N LYS A 54 2.17 -7.75 -10.18
CA LYS A 54 0.99 -8.24 -10.89
C LYS A 54 1.12 -8.05 -12.41
N PHE A 55 1.76 -6.98 -12.85
CA PHE A 55 2.04 -6.74 -14.26
C PHE A 55 3.05 -7.78 -14.81
N PHE A 56 4.15 -8.01 -14.09
CA PHE A 56 5.12 -9.06 -14.44
C PHE A 56 4.54 -10.48 -14.41
N GLY A 57 3.67 -10.77 -13.45
CA GLY A 57 2.97 -12.06 -13.36
C GLY A 57 2.05 -12.31 -14.57
N LYS A 58 1.32 -11.28 -15.02
CA LYS A 58 0.52 -11.34 -16.26
C LYS A 58 1.37 -11.47 -17.52
N THR A 59 2.57 -10.90 -17.54
CA THR A 59 3.50 -11.01 -18.67
C THR A 59 4.07 -12.42 -18.78
N LYS A 60 4.25 -13.14 -17.66
CA LYS A 60 4.68 -14.54 -17.67
C LYS A 60 3.57 -15.50 -18.11
N ASP A 61 2.32 -15.24 -17.73
CA ASP A 61 1.14 -16.04 -18.12
C ASP A 61 0.84 -16.01 -19.63
N LYS A 62 1.33 -15.00 -20.36
CA LYS A 62 1.12 -14.86 -21.81
C LYS A 62 2.18 -15.55 -22.68
N LYS A 63 3.15 -16.23 -22.06
CA LYS A 63 4.27 -16.91 -22.72
C LYS A 63 4.21 -18.46 -22.63
N GLU A 64 3.15 -19.02 -22.06
CA GLU A 64 2.81 -20.46 -22.17
C GLU A 64 1.70 -20.67 -23.21
#